data_AF-A0A972XD61-F1
#
_entry.id   AF-A0A972XD61-F1
#
_cell.length_a   1.000
_cell.length_b   1.000
_cell.length_c   1.000
_cell.angle_alpha   90.00
_cell.angle_beta   90.00
_cell.angle_gamma   90.00
#
_symmetry.space_group_name_H-M   'P 1'
#
loop_
_entity.id
_entity.type
_entity.pdbx_description
1 polymer ?
#
loop_
_entity_poly.entity_id
_entity_poly.type
_entity_poly.pdbx_seq_one_letter_code
_entity_poly.pdbx_strand_id
1 'polypeptide(L)'
;TGPLQKDFNMRWVASMVADVHRILTRGGIFMYPWDQREPNKPGKLRLMYEANPMSFLIEQAGGASINGQEQILQLQPKQLHERVSLILGSKNEVDRVLAYHQSL
;
A
#
# COMPACT_ATOMS: atom_id res chain seq x y z
N THR A 1 -9.09 17.46 -17.41
CA THR A 1 -8.81 16.02 -17.25
C THR A 1 -7.32 15.79 -17.46
N GLY A 2 -6.65 15.13 -16.52
CA GLY A 2 -5.22 14.79 -16.62
C GLY A 2 -4.97 13.54 -17.46
N PRO A 3 -3.71 13.04 -17.52
CA PRO A 3 -3.33 11.86 -18.31
C PRO A 3 -4.16 10.60 -18.03
N LEU A 4 -4.77 10.49 -16.83
CA LEU A 4 -5.62 9.37 -16.44
C LEU A 4 -7.09 9.51 -16.83
N GLN A 5 -7.47 10.61 -17.50
CA GLN A 5 -8.82 10.90 -18.00
C GLN A 5 -9.96 10.83 -16.94
N LYS A 6 -9.59 10.83 -15.66
CA LYS A 6 -10.50 10.76 -14.51
C LYS A 6 -9.94 11.62 -13.38
N ASP A 7 -10.83 12.31 -12.69
CA ASP A 7 -10.47 13.09 -11.49
C ASP A 7 -10.44 12.19 -10.25
N PHE A 8 -9.50 12.47 -9.35
CA PHE A 8 -9.31 11.74 -8.10
C PHE A 8 -9.55 12.67 -6.92
N ASN A 9 -10.07 12.10 -5.83
CA ASN A 9 -10.21 12.78 -4.54
C ASN A 9 -9.34 12.05 -3.50
N MET A 10 -8.94 12.74 -2.44
CA MET A 10 -8.00 12.20 -1.45
C MET A 10 -8.53 12.31 -0.02
N ARG A 11 -8.10 11.38 0.83
CA ARG A 11 -8.31 11.41 2.29
C ARG A 11 -7.03 10.91 2.94
N TRP A 12 -6.63 11.57 4.02
CA TRP A 12 -5.51 11.15 4.86
C TRP A 12 -5.90 11.36 6.32
N VAL A 13 -6.29 10.29 7.00
CA VAL A 13 -6.74 10.34 8.40
C VAL A 13 -5.56 10.19 9.37
N ALA A 14 -4.40 9.76 8.88
CA ALA A 14 -3.25 9.35 9.68
C ALA A 14 -3.54 8.19 10.65
N SER A 15 -4.63 7.46 10.40
CA SER A 15 -4.97 6.19 11.04
C SER A 15 -5.16 5.15 9.93
N MET A 16 -4.19 4.24 9.81
CA MET A 16 -4.22 3.19 8.78
C MET A 16 -5.52 2.40 8.85
N VAL A 17 -5.99 2.07 10.05
CA VAL A 17 -7.26 1.35 10.24
C VAL A 17 -8.44 2.11 9.65
N ALA A 18 -8.55 3.42 9.90
CA ALA A 18 -9.65 4.23 9.38
C ALA A 18 -9.60 4.37 7.84
N ASP A 19 -8.39 4.52 7.29
CA ASP A 19 -8.19 4.62 5.84
C ASP A 19 -8.47 3.28 5.13
N VAL A 20 -7.98 2.16 5.67
CA VAL A 20 -8.22 0.81 5.15
C VAL A 20 -9.69 0.40 5.29
N HIS A 21 -10.33 0.71 6.42
CA HIS A 21 -11.76 0.44 6.60
C HIS A 21 -12.61 1.12 5.52
N ARG A 22 -12.32 2.38 5.21
CA ARG A 22 -12.99 3.10 4.11
C ARG A 22 -12.77 2.41 2.77
N ILE A 23 -11.55 1.92 2.50
CA ILE A 23 -11.22 1.22 1.26
C ILE A 23 -11.98 -0.10 1.14
N LEU A 24 -12.08 -0.88 2.22
CA LEU A 24 -12.88 -2.10 2.24
C LEU A 24 -14.37 -1.83 1.98
N THR A 25 -14.89 -0.70 2.47
CA THR A 25 -16.31 -0.37 2.32
C THR A 25 -16.68 0.16 0.93
N ARG A 26 -15.81 0.94 0.28
CA ARG A 26 -16.17 1.63 -0.98
C ARG A 26 -15.03 1.81 -2.00
N GLY A 27 -13.96 1.06 -1.85
CA GLY A 27 -12.78 1.13 -2.72
C GLY A 27 -11.90 2.37 -2.47
N GLY A 28 -10.86 2.47 -3.30
CA GLY A 28 -9.77 3.43 -3.15
C GLY A 28 -8.42 2.76 -2.97
N ILE A 29 -7.38 3.57 -2.81
CA ILE A 29 -6.00 3.14 -2.61
C ILE A 29 -5.39 3.89 -1.43
N PHE A 30 -4.65 3.18 -0.59
CA PHE A 30 -3.82 3.72 0.49
C PHE A 30 -2.36 3.54 0.09
N MET A 31 -1.56 4.57 0.33
CA MET A 31 -0.13 4.56 0.02
C MET A 31 0.67 5.15 1.17
N TYR A 32 1.66 4.39 1.63
CA TYR A 32 2.72 4.81 2.53
C TYR A 32 4.06 4.36 1.91
N PRO A 33 4.53 5.05 0.86
CA PRO A 33 5.74 4.64 0.14
C PRO A 33 7.01 4.90 0.97
N TRP A 34 8.13 4.39 0.49
CA TRP A 34 9.44 4.85 0.94
C TRP A 34 9.62 6.34 0.63
N ASP A 35 10.38 7.05 1.46
CA ASP A 35 10.76 8.44 1.21
C ASP A 35 12.19 8.73 1.71
N GLN A 36 12.78 9.81 1.21
CA GLN A 36 14.19 10.15 1.45
C GLN A 36 14.46 10.75 2.85
N ARG A 37 13.45 10.94 3.71
CA ARG A 37 13.67 11.54 5.05
C ARG A 37 14.45 10.59 5.96
N GLU A 38 14.20 9.30 5.83
CA GLU A 38 14.91 8.25 6.54
C GLU A 38 15.43 7.20 5.52
N PRO A 39 16.44 7.53 4.71
CA PRO A 39 16.79 6.73 3.51
C PRO A 39 17.21 5.29 3.85
N ASN A 40 17.73 5.08 5.06
CA ASN A 40 18.14 3.77 5.58
C ASN A 40 16.96 2.90 6.06
N LYS A 41 15.72 3.40 6.02
CA LYS A 41 14.52 2.66 6.38
C LYS A 41 13.71 2.38 5.12
N PRO A 42 13.32 1.12 4.86
CA PRO A 42 12.54 0.75 3.66
C PRO A 42 11.10 1.32 3.63
N GLY A 43 10.65 1.90 4.74
CA GLY A 43 9.34 2.54 4.88
C GLY A 43 9.06 2.92 6.33
N LYS A 44 7.82 3.26 6.65
CA LYS A 44 7.43 3.67 8.01
C LYS A 44 6.61 2.63 8.77
N LEU A 45 5.73 1.91 8.08
CA LEU A 45 4.87 0.89 8.69
C LEU A 45 5.67 -0.40 8.95
N ARG A 46 5.29 -1.19 9.95
CA ARG A 46 5.90 -2.49 10.21
C ARG A 46 5.25 -3.60 9.41
N LEU A 47 6.08 -4.49 8.89
CA LEU A 47 5.65 -5.65 8.13
C LEU A 47 4.72 -6.54 8.95
N MET A 48 5.15 -6.96 10.15
CA MET A 48 4.49 -8.05 10.89
C MET A 48 3.12 -7.69 11.47
N TYR A 49 2.93 -6.46 11.94
CA TYR A 49 1.76 -6.09 12.74
C TYR A 49 1.03 -4.85 12.22
N GLU A 50 1.44 -4.32 11.06
CA GLU A 50 0.70 -3.27 10.35
C GLU A 50 0.39 -3.72 8.92
N ALA A 51 1.43 -4.02 8.12
CA ALA A 51 1.25 -4.37 6.70
C ALA A 51 0.59 -5.74 6.52
N ASN A 52 1.20 -6.83 6.99
CA ASN A 52 0.68 -8.20 6.84
C ASN A 52 -0.81 -8.35 7.22
N PRO A 53 -1.29 -7.92 8.41
CA PRO A 53 -2.70 -8.07 8.74
C PRO A 53 -3.63 -7.26 7.83
N MET A 54 -3.25 -6.05 7.44
CA MET A 54 -4.09 -5.22 6.54
C MET A 54 -4.08 -5.74 5.11
N SER A 55 -2.92 -6.20 4.62
CA SER A 55 -2.75 -6.83 3.31
C SER A 55 -3.59 -8.09 3.20
N PHE A 56 -3.60 -8.94 4.24
CA PHE A 56 -4.47 -10.11 4.28
C PHE A 56 -5.94 -9.75 4.12
N LEU A 57 -6.46 -8.79 4.90
CA LEU A 57 -7.86 -8.35 4.78
C LEU A 57 -8.19 -7.82 3.38
N ILE A 58 -7.30 -7.03 2.79
CA ILE A 58 -7.50 -6.44 1.46
C ILE A 58 -7.48 -7.49 0.37
N GLU A 59 -6.53 -8.43 0.41
CA GLU A 59 -6.44 -9.51 -0.59
C GLU A 59 -7.62 -10.47 -0.48
N GLN A 60 -8.09 -10.79 0.74
CA GLN A 60 -9.31 -11.57 0.93
C GLN A 60 -10.57 -10.84 0.42
N ALA A 61 -10.55 -9.50 0.35
CA ALA A 61 -11.61 -8.71 -0.25
C ALA A 61 -11.45 -8.52 -1.78
N GLY A 62 -10.52 -9.22 -2.43
CA GLY A 62 -10.24 -9.11 -3.86
C GLY A 62 -9.42 -7.89 -4.27
N GLY A 63 -8.85 -7.17 -3.29
CA GLY A 63 -7.88 -6.10 -3.53
C GLY A 63 -6.47 -6.64 -3.77
N ALA A 64 -5.49 -5.74 -3.79
CA ALA A 64 -4.08 -6.09 -3.88
C ALA A 64 -3.25 -5.29 -2.86
N SER A 65 -2.08 -5.82 -2.50
CA SER A 65 -1.15 -5.16 -1.60
C SER A 65 0.31 -5.43 -1.97
N ILE A 66 1.09 -4.36 -2.17
CA ILE A 66 2.49 -4.41 -2.60
C ILE A 66 3.38 -3.47 -1.78
N ASN A 67 4.69 -3.71 -1.77
CA ASN A 67 5.70 -2.77 -1.26
C ASN A 67 6.17 -1.75 -2.32
N GLY A 68 5.59 -1.78 -3.53
CA GLY A 68 6.02 -1.02 -4.70
C GLY A 68 6.69 -1.89 -5.76
N GLN A 69 7.10 -3.11 -5.42
CA GLN A 69 7.72 -4.08 -6.34
C GLN A 69 7.11 -5.47 -6.18
N GLU A 70 7.03 -5.95 -4.94
CA GLU A 70 6.59 -7.30 -4.58
C GLU A 70 5.31 -7.28 -3.74
N GLN A 71 4.56 -8.39 -3.75
CA GLN A 71 3.37 -8.56 -2.90
C GLN A 71 3.76 -8.64 -1.42
N ILE A 72 3.01 -7.95 -0.55
CA ILE A 72 3.35 -7.88 0.88
C ILE A 72 3.37 -9.26 1.54
N LEU A 73 2.38 -10.11 1.25
CA LEU A 73 2.27 -11.43 1.87
C LEU A 73 3.30 -12.45 1.36
N GLN A 74 4.08 -12.11 0.33
CA GLN A 74 5.17 -12.94 -0.18
C GLN A 74 6.53 -12.57 0.44
N LEU A 75 6.60 -11.47 1.21
CA LEU A 75 7.84 -11.03 1.84
C LEU A 75 8.19 -11.94 3.02
N GLN A 76 9.38 -12.55 2.97
CA GLN A 76 9.95 -13.25 4.12
C GLN A 76 10.55 -12.23 5.10
N PRO A 77 9.99 -12.05 6.32
CA PRO A 77 10.53 -11.13 7.30
C PRO A 77 11.94 -11.55 7.76
N LYS A 78 12.83 -10.57 7.89
CA LYS A 78 14.20 -10.71 8.42
C LYS A 78 14.29 -10.37 9.90
N GLN A 79 13.36 -9.56 10.41
CA GLN A 79 13.30 -9.16 11.81
C GLN A 79 11.86 -8.79 12.25
N LEU A 80 11.57 -8.88 13.54
CA LEU A 80 10.22 -8.64 14.08
C LEU A 80 9.68 -7.23 13.80
N HIS A 81 10.54 -6.21 13.90
CA HIS A 81 10.17 -4.80 13.69
C HIS A 81 10.58 -4.27 12.32
N GLU A 82 10.68 -5.16 11.32
CA GLU A 82 10.97 -4.78 9.95
C GLU A 82 9.95 -3.77 9.45
N ARG A 83 10.45 -2.68 8.86
CA ARG A 83 9.60 -1.69 8.21
C ARG A 83 9.43 -2.02 6.74
N VAL A 84 8.37 -1.51 6.15
CA VAL A 84 8.07 -1.71 4.74
C VAL A 84 7.28 -0.52 4.20
N SER A 85 7.49 -0.21 2.91
CA SER A 85 6.56 0.59 2.12
C SER A 85 5.27 -0.20 1.91
N LEU A 86 4.14 0.49 1.84
CA LEU A 86 2.85 -0.18 1.69
C LEU A 86 1.95 0.56 0.72
N ILE A 87 1.52 -0.14 -0.32
CA ILE A 87 0.48 0.30 -1.24
C ILE A 87 -0.60 -0.80 -1.23
N LEU A 88 -1.85 -0.44 -0.91
CA LEU A 88 -2.94 -1.41 -0.87
C LEU A 88 -4.28 -0.81 -1.25
N GLY A 89 -5.18 -1.65 -1.75
CA GLY A 89 -6.57 -1.29 -1.99
C GLY A 89 -7.14 -1.92 -3.24
N SER A 90 -7.90 -1.14 -4.01
CA SER A 90 -8.53 -1.58 -5.26
C SER A 90 -7.46 -2.10 -6.24
N LYS A 91 -7.60 -3.35 -6.68
CA LYS A 91 -6.57 -4.05 -7.47
C LYS A 91 -6.07 -3.26 -8.68
N ASN A 92 -6.97 -2.73 -9.50
CA ASN A 92 -6.60 -1.96 -10.70
C ASN A 92 -5.78 -0.69 -10.38
N GLU A 93 -6.03 -0.06 -9.24
CA GLU A 93 -5.29 1.12 -8.79
C GLU A 93 -3.88 0.73 -8.33
N VAL A 94 -3.76 -0.37 -7.58
CA VAL A 94 -2.48 -0.92 -7.10
C VAL A 94 -1.62 -1.41 -8.26
N ASP A 95 -2.20 -2.16 -9.20
CA ASP A 95 -1.50 -2.68 -10.39
C ASP A 95 -0.96 -1.53 -11.27
N ARG A 96 -1.71 -0.41 -11.36
CA ARG A 96 -1.22 0.79 -12.06
C ARG A 96 -0.03 1.42 -11.35
N VAL A 97 -0.03 1.52 -10.03
CA VAL A 97 1.13 2.02 -9.29
C VAL A 97 2.33 1.10 -9.48
N LEU A 98 2.13 -0.22 -9.45
CA LEU A 98 3.19 -1.20 -9.72
C LEU A 98 3.82 -0.99 -11.11
N ALA A 99 3.00 -0.74 -12.13
CA ALA A 99 3.49 -0.46 -13.48
C ALA A 99 4.41 0.77 -13.53
N TYR A 100 4.12 1.83 -12.76
CA TYR A 100 5.02 2.99 -12.69
C TYR A 100 6.37 2.66 -12.07
N HIS A 101 6.42 1.78 -11.07
CA HIS A 101 7.68 1.31 -10.49
C HIS A 101 8.49 0.43 -11.43
N GLN A 102 7.83 -0.29 -12.35
CA GLN A 102 8.47 -1.15 -13.35
C GLN A 102 8.89 -0.42 -14.63
N SER A 103 8.30 0.75 -14.91
CA SER A 103 8.60 1.57 -16.09
C SER A 103 9.82 2.48 -15.93
N LEU A 104 10.48 2.44 -14.77
CA LEU A 104 11.72 3.15 -14.46
C LEU A 104 12.92 2.19 -14.63
#